data_AF-A0A7L8SKG3-F1
#
_entry.id   AF-A0A7L8SKG3-F1
#
_cell.length_a   1.000
_cell.length_b   1.000
_cell.length_c   1.000
_cell.angle_alpha   90.00
_cell.angle_beta   90.00
_cell.angle_gamma   90.00
#
_symmetry.space_group_name_H-M   'P 1'
#
loop_
_entity.id
_entity.type
_entity.pdbx_description
1 polymer ?
#
loop_
_entity_poly.entity_id
_entity_poly.type
_entity_poly.pdbx_seq_one_letter_code
_entity_poly.pdbx_strand_id
1 'polypeptide(L)'
;MHSAPSVTYPVGRTRGATRILLALWTLGVCCAGAACYLFDSNGWRQLLLLLSVVFSGVAAGFGLRRDGAATLHFDGLHWSLTGADPSRGVLAARAVVALDFQSLLLIRLAEPGRAARWVWLEQRAMPERWRDVRRAVYARPPAAEPAGDPWRATAPADAP
;
A
#
# COMPACT_ATOMS: atom_id res chain seq x y z
N MET A 1 -11.83 -2.46 25.00
CA MET A 1 -11.07 -2.12 23.77
C MET A 1 -10.84 -3.43 23.02
N HIS A 2 -11.52 -3.65 21.89
CA HIS A 2 -11.35 -4.90 21.13
C HIS A 2 -10.12 -4.75 20.24
N SER A 3 -8.97 -5.25 20.71
CA SER A 3 -7.77 -5.36 19.89
C SER A 3 -8.07 -6.19 18.65
N ALA A 4 -7.60 -5.76 17.49
CA ALA A 4 -7.81 -6.52 16.26
C ALA A 4 -7.12 -7.90 16.40
N PRO A 5 -7.78 -8.98 15.96
CA PRO A 5 -7.23 -10.34 16.08
C PRO A 5 -5.91 -10.44 15.31
N SER A 6 -5.03 -11.36 15.73
CA SER A 6 -3.83 -11.65 14.96
C SER A 6 -4.22 -12.29 13.62
N VAL A 7 -3.73 -11.71 12.52
CA VAL A 7 -4.13 -12.12 11.17
C VAL A 7 -2.88 -12.38 10.35
N THR A 8 -2.89 -13.51 9.65
CA THR A 8 -1.87 -13.88 8.68
C THR A 8 -2.54 -13.97 7.31
N TYR A 9 -2.02 -13.22 6.35
CA TYR A 9 -2.59 -13.10 5.01
C TYR A 9 -1.52 -13.30 3.95
N PRO A 10 -1.73 -14.21 2.98
CA PRO A 10 -0.80 -14.40 1.89
C PRO A 10 -0.82 -13.18 0.96
N VAL A 11 0.37 -12.68 0.63
CA VAL A 11 0.56 -11.59 -0.31
C VAL A 11 1.43 -12.06 -1.44
N GLY A 12 0.89 -12.09 -2.65
CA GLY A 12 1.62 -12.57 -3.81
C GLY A 12 1.28 -11.74 -5.03
N ARG A 13 1.47 -12.34 -6.20
CA ARG A 13 1.08 -11.74 -7.47
C ARG A 13 -0.43 -11.44 -7.49
N THR A 14 -0.77 -10.17 -7.36
CA THR A 14 -2.15 -9.70 -7.45
C THR A 14 -2.51 -9.48 -8.91
N ARG A 15 -3.46 -10.28 -9.42
CA ARG A 15 -3.95 -10.16 -10.79
C ARG A 15 -4.72 -8.86 -10.96
N GLY A 16 -5.39 -8.41 -9.90
CA GLY A 16 -6.09 -7.12 -9.85
C GLY A 16 -5.16 -5.92 -10.10
N ALA A 17 -4.07 -5.80 -9.33
CA ALA A 17 -3.11 -4.71 -9.50
C ALA A 17 -2.47 -4.72 -10.88
N THR A 18 -2.13 -5.92 -11.40
CA THR A 18 -1.63 -6.10 -12.76
C THR A 18 -2.58 -5.53 -13.80
N ARG A 19 -3.88 -5.83 -13.69
CA ARG A 19 -4.90 -5.35 -14.63
C ARG A 19 -5.08 -3.84 -14.56
N ILE A 20 -5.09 -3.25 -13.36
CA ILE A 20 -5.21 -1.80 -13.21
C ILE A 20 -4.01 -1.09 -13.83
N LEU A 21 -2.80 -1.56 -13.55
CA LEU A 21 -1.57 -0.99 -14.10
C LEU A 21 -1.52 -1.15 -15.63
N LEU A 22 -1.93 -2.31 -16.15
CA LEU A 22 -2.02 -2.53 -17.59
C LEU A 22 -3.07 -1.62 -18.23
N ALA A 23 -4.26 -1.51 -17.65
CA ALA A 23 -5.33 -0.65 -18.16
C ALA A 23 -4.90 0.83 -18.19
N LEU A 24 -4.27 1.30 -17.11
CA LEU A 24 -3.74 2.66 -17.03
C LEU A 24 -2.62 2.89 -18.06
N TRP A 25 -1.74 1.91 -18.24
CA TRP A 25 -0.69 1.96 -19.24
C TRP A 25 -1.26 1.98 -20.67
N THR A 26 -2.23 1.11 -20.99
CA THR A 26 -2.89 1.11 -22.30
C THR A 26 -3.62 2.41 -22.58
N LEU A 27 -4.25 3.01 -21.56
CA LEU A 27 -4.87 4.33 -21.68
C LEU A 27 -3.83 5.40 -21.99
N GLY A 28 -2.66 5.36 -21.33
CA GLY A 28 -1.53 6.22 -21.62
C GLY A 28 -1.00 6.07 -23.05
N VAL A 29 -0.89 4.83 -23.56
CA VAL A 29 -0.53 4.54 -24.96
C VAL A 29 -1.56 5.14 -25.91
N CYS A 30 -2.86 4.94 -25.66
CA CYS A 30 -3.93 5.50 -26.48
C CYS A 30 -3.91 7.03 -26.50
N CYS A 31 -3.73 7.67 -25.34
CA CYS A 31 -3.61 9.13 -25.25
C CYS A 31 -2.37 9.65 -25.99
N ALA A 32 -1.22 8.97 -25.86
CA ALA A 32 -0.02 9.34 -26.59
C ALA A 32 -0.20 9.17 -28.11
N GLY A 33 -0.83 8.07 -28.54
CA GLY A 33 -1.15 7.83 -29.94
C GLY A 33 -2.14 8.85 -30.52
N ALA A 34 -3.19 9.18 -29.77
CA ALA A 34 -4.15 10.23 -30.14
C ALA A 34 -3.46 11.59 -30.22
N ALA A 35 -2.54 11.91 -29.30
CA ALA A 35 -1.77 13.15 -29.36
C ALA A 35 -0.85 13.18 -30.60
N CYS A 36 -0.22 12.07 -30.96
CA CYS A 36 0.58 11.98 -32.20
C CYS A 36 -0.27 12.12 -33.46
N TYR A 37 -1.52 11.63 -33.44
CA TYR A 37 -2.45 11.72 -34.57
C TYR A 37 -3.08 13.11 -34.72
N LEU A 38 -3.47 13.73 -33.60
CA LEU A 38 -4.15 15.03 -33.58
C LEU A 38 -3.19 16.20 -33.75
N PHE A 39 -1.96 16.09 -33.25
CA PHE A 39 -0.95 17.13 -33.36
C PHE A 39 0.11 16.69 -34.37
N ASP A 40 0.11 17.34 -35.52
CA ASP A 40 1.09 17.17 -36.62
C ASP A 40 2.45 17.79 -36.24
N SER A 41 2.99 17.34 -35.12
CA SER A 41 4.17 17.87 -34.47
C SER A 41 5.22 16.77 -34.43
N ASN A 42 5.69 16.38 -35.63
CA ASN A 42 6.71 15.35 -35.80
C ASN A 42 8.05 15.85 -35.22
N GLY A 43 8.28 15.58 -33.95
CA GLY A 43 9.40 16.17 -33.20
C GLY A 43 9.73 15.46 -31.90
N TRP A 44 10.78 15.94 -31.23
CA TRP A 44 11.34 15.37 -30.01
C TRP A 44 10.32 15.19 -28.87
N ARG A 45 9.23 15.96 -28.87
CA ARG A 45 8.13 15.85 -27.89
C ARG A 45 7.39 14.52 -27.99
N GLN A 46 7.07 14.06 -29.21
CA GLN A 46 6.41 12.77 -29.43
C GLN A 46 7.35 11.60 -29.07
N LEU A 47 8.64 11.74 -29.38
CA LEU A 47 9.66 10.77 -28.97
C LEU A 47 9.76 10.65 -27.43
N LEU A 48 9.78 11.78 -26.71
CA LEU A 48 9.78 11.77 -25.24
C LEU A 48 8.50 11.16 -24.67
N LEU A 49 7.33 11.42 -25.26
CA LEU A 49 6.08 10.79 -24.85
C LEU A 49 6.14 9.27 -25.03
N LEU A 50 6.60 8.78 -26.18
CA LEU A 50 6.77 7.36 -26.45
C LEU A 50 7.77 6.72 -25.47
N LEU A 51 8.92 7.35 -25.24
CA LEU A 51 9.92 6.87 -24.29
C LEU A 51 9.37 6.81 -22.86
N SER A 52 8.60 7.81 -22.43
CA SER A 52 7.95 7.83 -21.12
C SER A 52 6.95 6.68 -20.96
N VAL A 53 6.14 6.42 -21.99
CA VAL A 53 5.19 5.30 -22.01
C VAL A 53 5.91 3.95 -21.96
N VAL A 54 6.97 3.76 -22.75
CA VAL A 54 7.77 2.53 -22.72
C VAL A 54 8.43 2.35 -21.34
N PHE A 55 9.05 3.41 -20.82
CA PHE A 55 9.76 3.37 -19.54
C PHE A 55 8.81 3.04 -18.38
N SER A 56 7.63 3.65 -18.34
CA SER A 56 6.60 3.34 -17.34
C SER A 56 6.12 1.89 -17.43
N GLY A 57 5.96 1.34 -18.65
CA GLY A 57 5.61 -0.06 -18.87
C GLY A 57 6.69 -1.01 -18.37
N VAL A 58 7.97 -0.74 -18.66
CA VAL A 58 9.11 -1.53 -18.17
C VAL A 58 9.22 -1.45 -16.64
N ALA A 59 9.07 -0.26 -16.06
CA ALA A 59 9.13 -0.05 -14.61
C ALA A 59 7.99 -0.79 -13.89
N ALA A 60 6.76 -0.71 -14.41
CA ALA A 60 5.63 -1.48 -13.89
C ALA A 60 5.91 -2.98 -13.99
N GLY A 61 6.35 -3.47 -15.15
CA GLY A 61 6.71 -4.87 -15.35
C GLY A 61 7.76 -5.37 -14.37
N PHE A 62 8.81 -4.58 -14.11
CA PHE A 62 9.82 -4.91 -13.10
C PHE A 62 9.28 -4.90 -11.67
N GLY A 63 8.42 -3.94 -11.32
CA GLY A 63 7.76 -3.88 -10.01
C GLY A 63 6.94 -5.15 -9.75
N LEU A 64 6.10 -5.53 -10.71
CA LEU A 64 5.25 -6.72 -10.62
C LEU A 64 6.02 -8.06 -10.61
N ARG A 65 7.18 -8.13 -11.26
CA ARG A 65 8.03 -9.33 -11.23
C ARG A 65 8.79 -9.49 -9.91
N ARG A 66 8.97 -8.40 -9.16
CA ARG A 66 9.69 -8.39 -7.89
C ARG A 66 8.82 -8.77 -6.69
N ASP A 67 7.50 -8.77 -6.85
CA ASP A 67 6.56 -9.26 -5.83
C ASP A 67 6.45 -10.78 -5.88
N GLY A 68 7.36 -11.44 -5.13
CA GLY A 68 7.29 -12.87 -4.86
C GLY A 68 6.19 -13.22 -3.86
N ALA A 69 5.97 -14.52 -3.63
CA ALA A 69 5.11 -14.97 -2.54
C ALA A 69 5.68 -14.50 -1.19
N ALA A 70 4.90 -13.69 -0.50
CA ALA A 70 5.15 -13.18 0.84
C ALA A 70 3.91 -13.43 1.71
N THR A 71 4.09 -13.30 3.01
CA THR A 71 3.04 -13.45 3.99
C THR A 71 3.07 -12.22 4.88
N LEU A 72 1.93 -11.55 4.97
CA LEU A 72 1.73 -10.41 5.84
C LEU A 72 1.11 -10.92 7.13
N HIS A 73 1.79 -10.66 8.24
CA HIS A 73 1.35 -11.05 9.57
C HIS A 73 1.11 -9.80 10.42
N PHE A 74 0.03 -9.82 11.18
CA PHE A 74 -0.33 -8.78 12.13
C PHE A 74 -0.36 -9.40 13.53
N ASP A 75 0.44 -8.85 14.44
CA ASP A 75 0.60 -9.33 15.81
C ASP A 75 -0.39 -8.70 16.81
N GLY A 76 -1.20 -7.73 16.36
CA GLY A 76 -2.10 -6.93 17.20
C GLY A 76 -1.70 -5.46 17.31
N LEU A 77 -0.43 -5.13 17.03
CA LEU A 77 0.13 -3.78 17.11
C LEU A 77 0.88 -3.38 15.84
N HIS A 78 1.69 -4.29 15.30
CA HIS A 78 2.56 -4.07 14.17
C HIS A 78 2.34 -5.11 13.07
N TRP A 79 2.81 -4.76 11.88
CA TRP A 79 2.78 -5.57 10.69
C TRP A 79 4.18 -6.10 10.37
N SER A 80 4.28 -7.39 10.11
CA SER A 80 5.48 -8.02 9.57
C SER A 80 5.19 -8.63 8.20
N LEU A 81 6.12 -8.46 7.27
CA LEU A 81 6.06 -9.03 5.93
C LEU A 81 7.24 -9.98 5.78
N THR A 82 6.96 -11.26 5.64
CA THR A 82 7.97 -12.31 5.47
C THR A 82 7.77 -12.97 4.11
N GLY A 83 8.80 -12.98 3.27
CA GLY A 83 8.76 -13.64 1.97
C GLY A 83 9.95 -14.54 1.74
N ALA A 84 10.03 -15.14 0.55
CA ALA A 84 11.14 -16.01 0.17
C ALA A 84 12.51 -15.31 0.19
N ASP A 85 12.54 -13.99 0.03
CA ASP A 85 13.74 -13.17 0.14
C ASP A 85 13.77 -12.45 1.50
N PRO A 86 14.66 -12.85 2.44
CA PRO A 86 14.76 -12.24 3.77
C PRO A 86 15.18 -10.77 3.72
N SER A 87 15.94 -10.36 2.71
CA SER A 87 16.42 -8.97 2.58
C SER A 87 15.27 -7.98 2.34
N ARG A 88 14.16 -8.49 1.82
CA ARG A 88 12.92 -7.73 1.58
C ARG A 88 11.93 -7.88 2.72
N GLY A 89 12.23 -8.68 3.73
CA GLY A 89 11.39 -8.77 4.93
C GLY A 89 11.24 -7.40 5.59
N VAL A 90 10.04 -7.12 6.09
CA VAL A 90 9.73 -5.92 6.87
C VAL A 90 9.25 -6.39 8.23
N LEU A 91 9.79 -5.83 9.31
CA LEU A 91 9.40 -6.19 10.66
C LEU A 91 8.88 -4.96 11.40
N ALA A 92 7.96 -5.18 12.35
CA ALA A 92 7.42 -4.13 13.21
C ALA A 92 6.93 -2.86 12.48
N ALA A 93 6.40 -2.99 11.25
CA ALA A 93 5.97 -1.87 10.43
C ALA A 93 4.56 -1.38 10.80
N ARG A 94 4.32 -0.09 10.54
CA ARG A 94 2.97 0.47 10.56
C ARG A 94 2.39 0.41 9.15
N ALA A 95 1.19 -0.13 9.02
CA ALA A 95 0.44 -0.12 7.76
C ALA A 95 -0.41 1.15 7.65
N VAL A 96 -0.39 1.77 6.48
CA VAL A 96 -1.29 2.87 6.12
C VAL A 96 -2.00 2.49 4.83
N VAL A 97 -3.33 2.59 4.80
CA VAL A 97 -4.09 2.41 3.57
C VAL A 97 -3.85 3.60 2.65
N ALA A 98 -3.40 3.32 1.44
CA ALA A 98 -3.28 4.33 0.40
C ALA A 98 -4.44 4.28 -0.58
N LEU A 99 -4.95 3.08 -0.89
CA LEU A 99 -6.07 2.90 -1.83
C LEU A 99 -6.88 1.66 -1.46
N ASP A 100 -8.21 1.78 -1.44
CA ASP A 100 -9.13 0.68 -1.16
C ASP A 100 -10.23 0.60 -2.23
N PHE A 101 -10.24 -0.51 -2.98
CA PHE A 101 -11.26 -0.85 -3.98
C PHE A 101 -12.19 -1.98 -3.51
N GLN A 102 -12.34 -2.17 -2.20
CA GLN A 102 -13.13 -3.22 -1.52
C GLN A 102 -12.61 -4.65 -1.72
N SER A 103 -12.18 -5.02 -2.93
CA SER A 103 -11.63 -6.34 -3.30
C SER A 103 -10.11 -6.32 -3.55
N LEU A 104 -9.54 -5.12 -3.66
CA LEU A 104 -8.13 -4.85 -3.84
C LEU A 104 -7.74 -3.69 -2.92
N LEU A 105 -6.66 -3.84 -2.17
CA LEU A 105 -6.19 -2.87 -1.20
C LEU A 105 -4.70 -2.61 -1.42
N LEU A 106 -4.32 -1.34 -1.51
CA LEU A 106 -2.93 -0.91 -1.53
C LEU A 106 -2.58 -0.35 -0.15
N ILE A 107 -1.60 -0.98 0.49
CA ILE A 107 -1.07 -0.53 1.76
C ILE A 107 0.39 -0.07 1.61
N ARG A 108 0.75 0.92 2.42
CA ARG A 108 2.12 1.36 2.62
C ARG A 108 2.58 0.90 4.00
N LEU A 109 3.57 0.01 4.03
CA LEU A 109 4.25 -0.46 5.22
C LEU A 109 5.45 0.45 5.50
N ALA A 110 5.45 1.12 6.64
CA ALA A 110 6.57 1.95 7.09
C ALA A 110 7.24 1.28 8.28
N GLU A 111 8.49 0.84 8.08
CA GLU A 111 9.37 0.32 9.13
C GLU A 111 10.27 1.47 9.63
N PRO A 112 10.47 1.61 10.95
CA PRO A 112 11.39 2.60 11.49
C PRO A 112 12.80 2.41 10.91
N GLY A 113 13.37 3.45 10.31
CA GLY A 113 14.74 3.41 9.77
C GLY A 113 14.89 2.76 8.39
N ARG A 114 13.79 2.37 7.73
CA ARG A 114 13.80 1.81 6.36
C ARG A 114 12.84 2.53 5.42
N ALA A 115 13.09 2.39 4.13
CA ALA A 115 12.20 2.90 3.10
C ALA A 115 10.82 2.23 3.18
N ALA A 116 9.76 3.02 3.00
CA ALA A 116 8.41 2.51 3.03
C ALA A 116 8.17 1.54 1.85
N ARG A 117 7.50 0.43 2.14
CA ARG A 117 7.18 -0.62 1.16
C ARG A 117 5.71 -0.57 0.78
N TRP A 118 5.44 -0.62 -0.52
CA TRP A 118 4.08 -0.66 -1.07
C TRP A 118 3.69 -2.11 -1.34
N VAL A 119 2.50 -2.49 -0.92
CA VAL A 119 2.02 -3.87 -1.01
C VAL A 119 0.56 -3.88 -1.45
N TRP A 120 0.29 -4.63 -2.52
CA TRP A 120 -1.06 -4.89 -3.01
C TRP A 120 -1.62 -6.17 -2.38
N LEU A 121 -2.82 -6.09 -1.82
CA LEU A 121 -3.58 -7.19 -1.24
C LEU A 121 -4.84 -7.41 -2.08
N GLU A 122 -5.14 -8.66 -2.44
CA GLU A 122 -6.33 -9.03 -3.23
C GLU A 122 -7.19 -10.01 -2.43
N GLN A 123 -8.50 -9.75 -2.35
CA GLN A 123 -9.47 -10.57 -1.62
C GLN A 123 -9.45 -12.04 -2.05
N ARG A 124 -9.19 -12.31 -3.34
CA ARG A 124 -9.19 -13.66 -3.91
C ARG A 124 -8.09 -14.57 -3.34
N ALA A 125 -7.04 -14.00 -2.75
CA ALA A 125 -5.96 -14.79 -2.16
C ALA A 125 -6.45 -15.58 -0.94
N MET A 126 -7.29 -14.99 -0.10
CA MET A 126 -7.88 -15.65 1.06
C MET A 126 -9.17 -14.93 1.50
N PRO A 127 -10.31 -15.17 0.81
CA PRO A 127 -11.52 -14.37 1.00
C PRO A 127 -12.09 -14.46 2.42
N GLU A 128 -11.89 -15.59 3.10
CA GLU A 128 -12.34 -15.84 4.46
C GLU A 128 -11.72 -14.88 5.48
N ARG A 129 -10.44 -14.54 5.31
CA ARG A 129 -9.70 -13.62 6.19
C ARG A 129 -9.72 -12.17 5.72
N TRP A 130 -10.35 -11.87 4.59
CA TRP A 130 -10.33 -10.53 3.99
C TRP A 130 -10.89 -9.45 4.91
N ARG A 131 -12.04 -9.73 5.54
CA ARG A 131 -12.66 -8.80 6.50
C ARG A 131 -11.79 -8.58 7.73
N ASP A 132 -11.05 -9.59 8.16
CA ASP A 132 -10.19 -9.49 9.34
C ASP A 132 -8.95 -8.67 9.04
N VAL A 133 -8.34 -8.85 7.87
CA VAL A 133 -7.24 -7.99 7.39
C VAL A 133 -7.69 -6.54 7.28
N ARG A 134 -8.82 -6.27 6.62
CA ARG A 134 -9.32 -4.89 6.51
C ARG A 134 -9.56 -4.29 7.89
N ARG A 135 -10.21 -5.03 8.80
CA ARG A 135 -10.39 -4.58 10.18
C ARG A 135 -9.06 -4.30 10.87
N ALA A 136 -8.05 -5.16 10.73
CA ALA A 136 -6.72 -4.95 11.30
C ALA A 136 -6.00 -3.74 10.71
N VAL A 137 -6.11 -3.51 9.39
CA VAL A 137 -5.44 -2.38 8.72
C VAL A 137 -6.11 -1.05 9.09
N TYR A 138 -7.43 -1.05 9.24
CA TYR A 138 -8.19 0.13 9.67
C TYR A 138 -8.21 0.33 11.19
N ALA A 139 -7.91 -0.71 11.97
CA ALA A 139 -7.72 -0.60 13.40
C ALA A 139 -6.50 0.29 13.64
N ARG A 140 -6.77 1.53 14.03
CA ARG A 140 -5.72 2.45 14.42
C ARG A 140 -5.05 1.86 15.67
N PRO A 141 -3.70 1.75 15.71
CA PRO A 141 -3.03 1.52 16.99
C PRO A 141 -3.53 2.60 17.95
N PRO A 142 -3.83 2.28 19.22
CA PRO A 142 -4.19 3.30 20.18
C PRO A 142 -3.14 4.40 20.07
N ALA A 143 -3.58 5.62 19.75
CA ALA A 143 -2.71 6.77 19.75
C ALA A 143 -2.02 6.73 21.12
N ALA A 144 -0.69 6.77 21.13
CA ALA A 144 0.04 6.95 22.37
C ALA A 144 -0.67 8.10 23.09
N GLU A 145 -1.31 7.75 24.20
CA GLU A 145 -2.13 8.66 24.97
C GLU A 145 -1.27 9.91 25.17
N PRO A 146 -1.68 11.10 24.71
CA PRO A 146 -0.87 12.29 24.92
C PRO A 146 -0.61 12.34 26.41
N ALA A 147 0.68 12.30 26.78
CA ALA A 147 1.14 12.29 28.15
C ALA A 147 0.29 13.29 28.93
N GLY A 148 -0.40 12.75 29.95
CA GLY A 148 -1.55 13.38 30.59
C GLY A 148 -1.41 14.88 30.70
N ASP A 149 -2.42 15.60 30.21
CA ASP A 149 -2.53 17.04 30.31
C ASP A 149 -2.32 17.45 31.79
N PRO A 150 -1.18 18.09 32.16
CA PRO A 150 -0.83 18.33 33.56
C PRO A 150 -1.82 19.29 34.26
N TRP A 151 -2.65 20.00 33.48
CA TRP A 151 -3.50 21.07 33.99
C TRP A 151 -4.70 20.57 34.79
N ARG A 152 -5.06 19.28 34.74
CA ARG A 152 -6.10 18.71 35.63
C ARG A 152 -5.66 18.50 37.08
N ALA A 153 -4.38 18.64 37.39
CA ALA A 153 -3.87 18.48 38.75
C ALA A 153 -4.04 19.72 39.65
N THR A 154 -4.52 20.85 39.10
CA THR A 154 -4.58 22.13 39.84
C THR A 154 -5.98 22.62 40.16
N ALA A 155 -7.00 21.76 40.17
CA ALA A 155 -8.28 22.11 40.79
C ALA A 155 -8.06 22.20 42.31
N PRO A 156 -8.09 23.39 42.93
CA PRO A 156 -7.96 23.50 44.37
C PRO A 156 -9.22 22.87 44.98
N ALA A 157 -9.01 21.86 45.83
CA ALA A 157 -10.04 21.39 46.73
C ALA A 157 -10.31 22.51 47.76
N ASP A 158 -11.57 22.92 47.82
CA ASP A 158 -12.23 23.68 48.87
C ASP A 158 -11.67 25.04 49.31
N ALA A 159 -12.59 26.02 49.35
CA ALA A 159 -12.70 26.91 50.50
C ALA A 159 -14.18 27.29 50.73
N PRO A 160 -14.62 27.42 51.99
CA PRO A 160 -16.03 27.47 52.43
C PRO A 160 -16.78 28.77 52.14
#